data_AF-X1KM46-F1
#
_entry.id   AF-X1KM46-F1
#
_cell.length_a   1.000
_cell.length_b   1.000
_cell.length_c   1.000
_cell.angle_alpha   90.00
_cell.angle_beta   90.00
_cell.angle_gamma   90.00
#
_symmetry.space_group_name_H-M   'P 1'
#
loop_
_entity.id
_entity.type
_entity.pdbx_description
1 polymer ?
#
loop_
_entity_poly.entity_id
_entity_poly.type
_entity_poly.pdbx_seq_one_letter_code
_entity_poly.pdbx_strand_id
1 'polypeptide(L)'
;TLKVLQRQAADREIPSGYAKDDHAYRVAWRNIFHWVVAQMALLSTEMVKMEEIFLPYVITPGGQTIFEVMANKGFLLGPGEK
;
A
#
# COMPACT_ATOMS: atom_id res chain seq x y z
N THR A 1 -7.20 -10.70 -1.93
CA THR A 1 -8.30 -10.75 -0.95
C THR A 1 -9.25 -11.92 -1.17
N LEU A 2 -9.86 -12.09 -2.36
CA LEU A 2 -10.81 -13.19 -2.61
C LEU A 2 -10.27 -14.59 -2.28
N LYS A 3 -9.09 -14.95 -2.81
CA LYS A 3 -8.45 -16.25 -2.53
C LYS A 3 -8.25 -16.52 -1.04
N VAL A 4 -7.96 -15.46 -0.26
CA VAL A 4 -7.80 -15.56 1.19
C VAL A 4 -9.16 -15.86 1.84
N LEU A 5 -10.20 -15.13 1.47
CA LEU A 5 -11.56 -15.37 2.00
C LEU A 5 -12.10 -16.75 1.63
N GLN A 6 -11.83 -17.23 0.42
CA GLN A 6 -12.19 -18.59 0.00
C GLN A 6 -11.48 -19.66 0.82
N ARG A 7 -10.18 -19.47 1.11
CA ARG A 7 -9.43 -20.36 2.00
C ARG A 7 -10.02 -20.37 3.41
N GLN A 8 -10.28 -19.19 3.98
CA GLN A 8 -10.86 -19.06 5.32
C GLN A 8 -12.27 -19.68 5.41
N ALA A 9 -13.06 -19.61 4.35
CA ALA A 9 -14.35 -20.29 4.28
C ALA A 9 -14.21 -21.82 4.19
N ALA A 10 -13.21 -22.32 3.46
CA ALA A 10 -12.90 -23.75 3.40
C ALA A 10 -12.44 -24.28 4.77
N ASP A 11 -11.64 -23.49 5.49
CA ASP A 11 -11.16 -23.77 6.84
C ASP A 11 -12.23 -23.56 7.92
N ARG A 12 -13.46 -23.16 7.53
CA ARG A 12 -14.62 -22.88 8.40
C ARG A 12 -14.40 -21.74 9.40
N GLU A 13 -13.43 -20.87 9.16
CA GLU A 13 -13.19 -19.67 9.97
C GLU A 13 -14.25 -18.59 9.75
N ILE A 14 -14.81 -18.55 8.53
CA ILE A 14 -15.86 -17.59 8.15
C ILE A 14 -17.00 -18.29 7.39
N PRO A 15 -18.25 -17.79 7.49
CA PRO A 15 -19.33 -18.25 6.63
C PRO A 15 -19.01 -18.09 5.14
N SER A 16 -19.37 -19.09 4.33
CA SER A 16 -19.14 -19.09 2.87
C SER A 16 -19.81 -17.91 2.15
N GLY A 17 -20.85 -17.31 2.75
CA GLY A 17 -21.50 -16.10 2.26
C GLY A 17 -20.57 -14.89 2.12
N TYR A 18 -19.46 -14.86 2.87
CA TYR A 18 -18.44 -13.79 2.80
C TYR A 18 -17.34 -14.06 1.76
N ALA A 19 -17.20 -15.29 1.26
CA ALA A 19 -16.20 -15.64 0.25
C ALA A 19 -16.68 -15.36 -1.19
N LYS A 20 -17.28 -14.19 -1.40
CA LYS A 20 -17.81 -13.73 -2.70
C LYS A 20 -16.99 -12.57 -3.24
N ASP A 21 -16.93 -12.44 -4.56
CA ASP A 21 -16.18 -11.38 -5.26
C ASP A 21 -16.57 -9.97 -4.78
N ASP A 22 -17.87 -9.67 -4.69
CA ASP A 22 -18.35 -8.37 -4.21
C ASP A 22 -17.87 -8.03 -2.80
N HIS A 23 -17.86 -9.04 -1.92
CA HIS A 23 -17.39 -8.86 -0.55
C HIS A 23 -15.88 -8.67 -0.53
N ALA A 24 -15.14 -9.49 -1.29
CA ALA A 24 -13.70 -9.36 -1.43
C ALA A 24 -13.29 -7.99 -1.96
N TYR A 25 -14.03 -7.43 -2.91
CA TYR A 25 -13.83 -6.09 -3.43
C TYR A 25 -14.05 -5.02 -2.36
N ARG A 26 -15.18 -5.08 -1.64
CA ARG A 26 -15.49 -4.13 -0.55
C ARG A 26 -14.44 -4.19 0.57
N VAL A 27 -13.99 -5.39 0.94
CA VAL A 27 -12.93 -5.58 1.94
C VAL A 27 -11.60 -5.01 1.44
N ALA A 28 -11.21 -5.32 0.19
CA ALA A 28 -9.99 -4.77 -0.39
C ALA A 28 -10.01 -3.23 -0.40
N TRP A 29 -11.12 -2.63 -0.82
CA TRP A 29 -11.29 -1.18 -0.80
C TRP A 29 -11.21 -0.61 0.61
N ARG A 30 -11.90 -1.23 1.57
CA ARG A 30 -11.89 -0.80 2.98
C ARG A 30 -10.47 -0.82 3.54
N ASN A 31 -9.65 -1.82 3.20
CA ASN A 31 -8.26 -1.89 3.64
C ASN A 31 -7.43 -0.74 3.10
N ILE A 32 -7.54 -0.44 1.79
CA ILE A 32 -6.83 0.69 1.17
C ILE A 32 -7.27 2.01 1.82
N PHE A 33 -8.58 2.19 1.99
CA PHE A 33 -9.14 3.38 2.64
C PHE A 33 -8.61 3.56 4.07
N HIS A 34 -8.63 2.52 4.90
CA HIS A 34 -8.10 2.61 6.27
C HIS A 34 -6.60 2.91 6.29
N TRP A 35 -5.82 2.33 5.38
CA TRP A 35 -4.40 2.65 5.27
C TRP A 35 -4.18 4.12 4.92
N VAL A 36 -4.89 4.66 3.93
CA VAL A 36 -4.81 6.08 3.57
C VAL A 36 -5.23 6.98 4.73
N VAL A 37 -6.34 6.65 5.40
CA VAL A 37 -6.82 7.42 6.56
C VAL A 37 -5.80 7.44 7.70
N ALA A 38 -5.12 6.32 7.96
CA ALA A 38 -4.06 6.26 8.96
C ALA A 38 -2.87 7.16 8.60
N GLN A 39 -2.45 7.17 7.32
CA GLN A 39 -1.40 8.08 6.84
C GLN A 39 -1.80 9.55 6.96
N MET A 40 -3.07 9.89 6.65
CA MET A 40 -3.60 11.23 6.82
C MET A 40 -3.68 11.65 8.29
N ALA A 41 -3.93 10.72 9.22
CA ALA A 41 -3.89 11.00 10.65
C ALA A 41 -2.47 11.40 11.10
N LEU A 42 -1.43 10.68 10.67
CA LEU A 42 -0.04 11.01 10.97
C LEU A 42 0.40 12.36 10.39
N LEU A 43 -0.09 12.68 9.19
CA LEU A 43 0.11 14.00 8.57
C LEU A 43 -0.55 15.09 9.41
N SER A 44 -1.78 14.86 9.87
CA SER A 44 -2.55 15.84 10.65
C SER A 44 -1.95 16.13 12.03
N THR A 45 -1.19 15.17 12.59
CA THR A 45 -0.45 15.35 13.85
C THR A 45 0.95 15.94 13.64
N GLU A 46 1.27 16.37 12.42
CA GLU A 46 2.58 16.91 12.01
C GLU A 46 3.76 15.94 12.27
N MET A 47 3.48 14.64 12.45
CA MET A 47 4.51 13.63 12.73
C MET A 47 5.27 13.20 11.47
N VAL A 48 4.66 13.40 10.30
CA VAL A 48 5.19 13.01 8.99
C VAL A 48 4.82 14.10 8.00
N LYS A 49 5.70 14.43 7.06
CA LYS A 49 5.40 15.37 5.98
C LYS A 49 4.75 14.68 4.79
N MET A 50 4.00 15.43 3.98
CA MET A 50 3.32 14.88 2.81
C MET A 50 4.31 14.29 1.80
N GLU A 51 5.48 14.91 1.66
CA GLU A 51 6.55 14.40 0.80
C GLU A 51 7.02 13.02 1.26
N GLU A 52 7.15 12.75 2.56
CA GLU A 52 7.65 11.46 3.05
C GLU A 52 6.71 10.30 2.71
N ILE A 53 5.40 10.56 2.63
CA ILE A 53 4.37 9.57 2.29
C ILE A 53 4.31 9.34 0.78
N PHE A 54 4.43 10.41 -0.01
CA PHE A 54 4.21 10.36 -1.46
C PHE A 54 5.48 10.40 -2.30
N LEU A 55 6.67 10.58 -1.70
CA LEU A 55 7.96 10.56 -2.38
C LEU A 55 8.11 9.36 -3.32
N PRO A 56 7.76 8.13 -2.90
CA PRO A 56 7.88 6.95 -3.76
C PRO A 56 7.12 7.08 -5.09
N TYR A 57 6.03 7.85 -5.13
CA TYR A 57 5.15 8.02 -6.29
C TYR A 57 5.47 9.25 -7.13
N VAL A 58 6.42 10.09 -6.71
CA VAL A 58 6.84 11.26 -7.50
C VAL A 58 7.48 10.78 -8.80
N ILE A 59 7.03 11.38 -9.91
CA ILE A 59 7.52 11.09 -11.25
C ILE A 59 8.79 11.92 -11.50
N THR A 60 9.86 11.22 -11.84
CA THR A 60 11.11 11.83 -12.30
C THR A 60 10.96 12.40 -13.71
N PRO A 61 11.85 13.29 -14.17
CA PRO A 61 11.85 13.74 -15.57
C PRO A 61 11.94 12.60 -16.60
N GLY A 62 12.45 11.42 -16.20
CA GLY A 62 12.50 10.22 -17.04
C GLY A 62 11.20 9.41 -17.11
N GLY A 63 10.12 9.86 -16.48
CA GLY A 63 8.80 9.20 -16.50
C GLY A 63 8.65 8.04 -15.51
N GLN A 64 9.69 7.72 -14.74
CA GLN A 64 9.68 6.68 -13.72
C GLN A 64 9.37 7.26 -12.34
N THR A 65 8.76 6.45 -11.47
CA THR A 65 8.58 6.83 -10.06
C THR A 65 9.93 6.80 -9.33
N ILE A 66 10.11 7.63 -8.29
CA ILE A 66 11.32 7.58 -7.43
C ILE A 66 11.50 6.17 -6.86
N PHE A 67 10.41 5.48 -6.51
CA PHE A 67 10.47 4.10 -6.07
C PHE A 67 11.09 3.17 -7.10
N GLU A 68 10.66 3.24 -8.37
CA GLU A 68 11.22 2.42 -9.46
C GLU A 68 12.71 2.68 -9.63
N VAL A 69 13.13 3.94 -9.59
CA VAL A 69 14.54 4.31 -9.70
C VAL A 69 15.36 3.70 -8.56
N MET A 70 14.85 3.76 -7.33
CA MET A 70 15.50 3.18 -6.16
C MET A 70 15.53 1.65 -6.19
N ALA A 71 14.41 1.03 -6.57
CA ALA A 71 14.28 -0.43 -6.67
C ALA A 71 15.24 -1.00 -7.72
N ASN A 72 15.39 -0.33 -8.87
CA ASN A 72 16.34 -0.72 -9.91
C ASN A 72 17.81 -0.65 -9.46
N LYS A 73 18.12 0.20 -8.47
CA LYS A 73 19.45 0.31 -7.86
C LYS A 73 19.60 -0.60 -6.63
N GLY A 74 18.64 -1.47 -6.35
CA GLY A 74 18.65 -2.34 -5.17
C GLY A 74 18.56 -1.59 -3.84
N PHE A 75 17.94 -0.39 -3.83
CA PHE A 75 17.88 0.52 -2.69
C PHE A 75 19.25 0.92 -2.12
N LEU A 76 20.31 0.77 -2.93
CA LEU A 76 21.65 1.24 -2.57
C LEU A 76 21.69 2.75 -2.65
N LEU A 77 22.11 3.40 -1.56
CA LEU A 77 22.48 4.80 -1.60
C LEU A 77 23.76 4.94 -2.44
N GLY A 78 23.87 6.03 -3.20
CA GLY A 78 25.11 6.34 -3.92
C GLY A 78 26.30 6.45 -2.95
N PRO A 79 27.55 6.37 -3.45
CA PRO A 79 28.71 6.67 -2.63
C PRO A 79 28.52 8.07 -2.05
N GLY A 80 28.53 8.18 -0.71
CA GLY A 80 28.32 9.43 0.01
C GLY A 80 29.52 10.35 -0.15
N GLU A 81 29.69 10.90 -1.35
CA GLU A 81 30.69 11.91 -1.65
C GLU A 81 30.23 13.26 -1.08
N LYS A 82 31.15 13.92 -0.37
CA LYS A 82 30.94 15.18 0.35
C LYS A 82 30.99 16.39 -0.59
#